data_AF-A0A960W385-F1
#
_entry.id   AF-A0A960W385-F1
#
_cell.length_a   1.000
_cell.length_b   1.000
_cell.length_c   1.000
_cell.angle_alpha   90.00
_cell.angle_beta   90.00
_cell.angle_gamma   90.00
#
_symmetry.space_group_name_H-M   'P 1'
#
loop_
_entity.id
_entity.type
_entity.pdbx_description
1 polymer ?
#
loop_
_entity_poly.entity_id
_entity_poly.type
_entity_poly.pdbx_seq_one_letter_code
_entity_poly.pdbx_strand_id
1 'polypeptide(L)'
;MDKLFMVMTTVFLSSIGFNCHFCKCKVEKPTCIKVPVPSKKEIWDLAKEGGWSYTPQKMEANDICEGDEKETFYKEYFNSESYVAKTQVPRTKMTSCISNVLLSSKSKLYSLMIDKTAKEELSESDFGKMDKPKVMENVVGYVTQGKKRSFYYDCIPTDPGMRWDQCKCVLYASFPSGKNGLVKKIKESME
;
A
#
# COMPACT_ATOMS: atom_id res chain seq x y z
N MET A 1 -49.65 -23.63 -33.88
CA MET A 1 -49.78 -23.98 -32.45
C MET A 1 -49.42 -25.44 -32.32
N ASP A 2 -48.54 -25.72 -31.34
CA ASP A 2 -48.15 -27.02 -30.74
C ASP A 2 -47.53 -28.10 -31.65
N LYS A 3 -46.23 -28.40 -31.52
CA LYS A 3 -45.53 -29.16 -30.46
C LYS A 3 -46.03 -30.62 -30.35
N LEU A 4 -45.23 -31.54 -30.87
CA LEU A 4 -44.74 -32.72 -30.13
C LEU A 4 -43.74 -33.45 -31.04
N PHE A 5 -42.47 -33.48 -30.65
CA PHE A 5 -41.58 -34.55 -31.07
C PHE A 5 -40.92 -35.15 -29.83
N MET A 6 -41.07 -36.45 -29.77
CA MET A 6 -40.76 -37.34 -28.67
C MET A 6 -39.48 -38.11 -29.06
N VAL A 7 -38.77 -38.54 -28.02
CA VAL A 7 -37.86 -39.69 -27.97
C VAL A 7 -36.40 -39.49 -28.38
N MET A 8 -35.58 -39.52 -27.31
CA MET A 8 -34.21 -40.02 -27.16
C MET A 8 -33.74 -41.00 -28.25
N THR A 9 -32.52 -40.82 -28.74
CA THR A 9 -31.53 -41.91 -28.71
C THR A 9 -30.10 -41.38 -28.83
N THR A 10 -29.28 -41.72 -27.85
CA THR A 10 -27.84 -41.53 -27.85
C THR A 10 -27.22 -42.56 -28.80
N VAL A 11 -26.44 -42.11 -29.79
CA VAL A 11 -25.55 -42.97 -30.57
C VAL A 11 -24.15 -42.34 -30.54
N PHE A 12 -23.23 -43.01 -29.87
CA PHE A 12 -21.79 -42.80 -30.01
C PHE A 12 -21.32 -43.59 -31.22
N LEU A 13 -20.62 -42.96 -32.18
CA LEU A 13 -19.66 -43.61 -33.07
C LEU A 13 -18.74 -42.57 -33.74
N SER A 14 -17.46 -42.66 -33.39
CA SER A 14 -16.25 -42.49 -34.22
C SER A 14 -16.10 -41.30 -35.19
N SER A 15 -15.07 -40.51 -34.90
CA SER A 15 -14.05 -40.06 -35.87
C SER A 15 -14.49 -39.22 -37.07
N ILE A 16 -14.58 -37.89 -36.91
CA ILE A 16 -14.16 -36.92 -37.93
C ILE A 16 -13.46 -35.75 -37.23
N GLY A 17 -12.29 -35.38 -37.74
CA GLY A 17 -11.45 -34.32 -37.20
C GLY A 17 -12.17 -32.98 -37.11
N PHE A 18 -12.04 -32.32 -35.97
CA PHE A 18 -12.31 -30.91 -35.82
C PHE A 18 -10.99 -30.18 -35.59
N ASN A 19 -10.46 -29.61 -36.68
CA ASN A 19 -9.67 -28.39 -36.63
C ASN A 19 -10.56 -27.31 -36.01
N CYS A 20 -10.61 -27.23 -34.68
CA CYS A 20 -11.13 -26.05 -34.02
C CYS A 20 -9.96 -25.13 -33.76
N HIS A 21 -9.76 -24.25 -34.74
CA HIS A 21 -8.97 -23.03 -34.67
C HIS A 21 -9.58 -22.19 -33.53
N PHE A 22 -9.25 -22.51 -32.28
CA PHE A 22 -9.63 -21.70 -31.14
C PHE A 22 -8.97 -20.33 -31.34
N CYS A 23 -9.80 -19.37 -31.73
CA CYS A 23 -9.49 -17.95 -31.67
C CYS A 23 -8.77 -17.71 -30.36
N LYS A 24 -7.47 -17.42 -30.46
CA LYS A 24 -6.77 -16.70 -29.41
C LYS A 24 -7.54 -15.39 -29.27
N CYS A 25 -8.49 -15.34 -28.34
CA CYS A 25 -8.81 -14.09 -27.70
C CYS A 25 -7.49 -13.67 -27.05
N LYS A 26 -6.64 -12.97 -27.80
CA LYS A 26 -5.64 -12.08 -27.22
C LYS A 26 -6.50 -11.17 -26.36
N VAL A 27 -6.56 -11.47 -25.07
CA VAL A 27 -6.94 -10.48 -24.08
C VAL A 27 -5.90 -9.39 -24.30
N GLU A 28 -6.27 -8.38 -25.08
CA GLU A 28 -5.46 -7.18 -25.18
C GLU A 28 -5.30 -6.73 -23.75
N LYS A 29 -4.07 -6.85 -23.23
CA LYS A 29 -3.77 -6.26 -21.93
C LYS A 29 -4.22 -4.80 -22.07
N PRO A 30 -5.05 -4.28 -21.15
CA PRO A 30 -5.48 -2.90 -21.22
C PRO A 30 -4.22 -2.06 -21.42
N THR A 31 -4.23 -1.24 -22.47
CA THR A 31 -3.07 -0.46 -22.88
C THR A 31 -2.75 0.49 -21.74
N CYS A 32 -1.74 0.15 -20.95
CA CYS A 32 -1.28 0.99 -19.85
C CYS A 32 -0.71 2.28 -20.43
N ILE A 33 -1.38 3.40 -20.15
CA ILE A 33 -0.81 4.73 -20.39
C ILE A 33 0.18 4.98 -19.26
N LYS A 34 1.48 4.81 -19.56
CA LYS A 34 2.55 5.02 -18.59
C LYS A 34 2.62 6.48 -18.19
N VAL A 35 2.67 6.73 -16.89
CA VAL A 35 2.85 8.06 -16.33
C VAL A 35 4.23 8.20 -15.68
N PRO A 36 4.78 9.42 -15.59
CA PRO A 36 6.06 9.66 -14.93
C PRO A 36 6.03 9.20 -13.46
N VAL A 37 7.12 8.55 -13.04
CA VAL A 37 7.33 8.22 -11.62
C VAL A 37 7.49 9.51 -10.82
N PRO A 38 6.81 9.66 -9.67
CA PRO A 38 7.00 10.81 -8.79
C PRO A 38 8.47 10.94 -8.39
N SER A 39 8.99 12.16 -8.49
CA SER A 39 10.32 12.51 -8.01
C SER A 39 10.43 12.34 -6.48
N LYS A 40 11.66 12.21 -6.00
CA LYS A 40 11.95 12.16 -4.56
C LYS A 40 11.34 13.36 -3.83
N LYS A 41 11.44 14.56 -4.40
CA LYS A 41 10.90 15.78 -3.78
C LYS A 41 9.38 15.72 -3.64
N GLU A 42 8.66 15.27 -4.69
CA GLU A 42 7.20 15.15 -4.65
C GLU A 42 6.74 14.16 -3.57
N ILE A 43 7.44 13.04 -3.41
CA ILE A 43 7.16 12.08 -2.34
C ILE A 43 7.33 12.72 -0.95
N TRP A 44 8.41 13.48 -0.74
CA TRP A 44 8.65 14.17 0.53
C TRP A 44 7.60 15.25 0.81
N ASP A 45 7.20 16.02 -0.20
CA ASP A 45 6.17 17.03 -0.06
C ASP A 45 4.79 16.40 0.27
N LEU A 46 4.43 15.31 -0.39
CA LEU A 46 3.23 14.51 -0.07
C LEU A 46 3.27 13.93 1.36
N ALA A 47 4.46 13.50 1.81
CA ALA A 47 4.63 12.86 3.11
C ALA A 47 4.45 13.83 4.29
N LYS A 48 4.55 15.15 4.10
CA LYS A 48 4.34 16.14 5.16
C LYS A 48 2.94 16.03 5.77
N GLU A 49 1.92 15.85 4.95
CA GLU A 49 0.51 15.80 5.37
C GLU A 49 -0.07 14.38 5.49
N GLY A 50 0.71 13.37 5.12
CA GLY A 50 0.22 12.00 5.03
C GLY A 50 -0.47 11.77 3.68
N GLY A 51 0.21 11.18 2.72
CA GLY A 51 -0.27 11.07 1.34
C GLY A 51 -0.31 9.65 0.81
N TRP A 52 -1.29 9.34 -0.03
CA TRP A 52 -1.28 8.09 -0.80
C TRP A 52 -0.44 8.25 -2.07
N SER A 53 0.38 7.24 -2.37
CA SER A 53 1.17 7.14 -3.60
C SER A 53 1.43 5.68 -3.98
N TYR A 54 2.20 5.48 -5.04
CA TYR A 54 2.56 4.16 -5.57
C TYR A 54 3.55 3.44 -4.66
N THR A 55 3.66 2.12 -4.82
CA THR A 55 4.63 1.32 -4.05
C THR A 55 6.05 1.59 -4.55
N PRO A 56 7.07 1.48 -3.67
CA PRO A 56 8.47 1.59 -4.08
C PRO A 56 8.83 0.65 -5.23
N GLN A 57 8.30 -0.58 -5.24
CA GLN A 57 8.56 -1.52 -6.34
C GLN A 57 8.02 -1.03 -7.68
N LYS A 58 6.83 -0.42 -7.72
CA LYS A 58 6.28 0.18 -8.96
C LYS A 58 7.08 1.39 -9.42
N MET A 59 7.54 2.20 -8.47
CA MET A 59 8.39 3.37 -8.77
C MET A 59 9.75 2.95 -9.31
N GLU A 60 10.41 1.96 -8.69
CA GLU A 60 11.70 1.40 -9.14
C GLU A 60 11.60 0.75 -10.52
N ALA A 61 10.48 0.06 -10.81
CA ALA A 61 10.25 -0.59 -12.10
C ALA A 61 9.89 0.39 -13.24
N ASN A 62 9.62 1.66 -12.93
CA ASN A 62 9.09 2.64 -13.89
C ASN A 62 7.85 2.11 -14.64
N ASP A 63 6.94 1.50 -13.88
CA ASP A 63 5.80 0.76 -14.39
C ASP A 63 4.51 1.19 -13.69
N ILE A 64 4.21 2.48 -13.81
CA ILE A 64 3.00 3.10 -13.25
C ILE A 64 2.07 3.45 -14.40
N CYS A 65 0.83 2.98 -14.31
CA CYS A 65 -0.24 3.32 -15.23
C CYS A 65 -1.14 4.42 -14.64
N GLU A 66 -1.76 5.25 -15.48
CA GLU A 66 -2.66 6.34 -15.04
C GLU A 66 -3.78 5.87 -14.08
N GLY A 67 -4.36 4.70 -14.34
CA GLY A 67 -5.41 4.11 -13.51
C GLY A 67 -4.93 3.23 -12.35
N ASP A 68 -3.62 3.13 -12.12
CA ASP A 68 -3.11 2.29 -11.04
C ASP A 68 -3.52 2.83 -9.67
N GLU A 69 -3.97 1.92 -8.81
CA GLU A 69 -4.25 2.28 -7.43
C GLU A 69 -2.97 2.68 -6.69
N LYS A 70 -3.08 3.76 -5.92
CA LYS A 70 -2.06 4.20 -4.98
C LYS A 70 -2.17 3.35 -3.72
N GLU A 71 -1.25 2.41 -3.56
CA GLU A 71 -1.32 1.36 -2.53
C GLU A 71 -0.57 1.71 -1.24
N THR A 72 0.22 2.79 -1.22
CA THR A 72 1.11 3.09 -0.08
C THR A 72 0.83 4.47 0.48
N PHE A 73 0.69 4.53 1.81
CA PHE A 73 0.55 5.73 2.60
C PHE A 73 1.91 6.18 3.13
N TYR A 74 2.24 7.45 2.90
CA TYR A 74 3.53 8.06 3.20
C TYR A 74 3.37 9.09 4.30
N LYS A 75 4.22 9.03 5.33
CA LYS A 75 4.26 10.07 6.37
C LYS A 75 5.68 10.35 6.81
N GLU A 76 6.01 11.63 6.92
CA GLU A 76 7.29 12.09 7.49
C GLU A 76 7.28 12.00 9.02
N TYR A 77 8.38 11.51 9.58
CA TYR A 77 8.67 11.48 11.01
C TYR A 77 10.06 12.05 11.28
N PHE A 78 10.20 12.66 12.44
CA PHE A 78 11.42 13.31 12.87
C PHE A 78 11.92 12.66 14.16
N ASN A 79 13.22 12.39 14.24
CA ASN A 79 13.87 12.10 15.49
C ASN A 79 14.55 13.37 16.02
N SER A 80 13.99 13.93 17.09
CA SER A 80 14.61 15.01 17.87
C SER A 80 15.49 14.49 19.01
N GLU A 81 15.38 13.22 19.36
CA GLU A 81 16.24 12.56 20.34
C GLU A 81 17.60 12.30 19.69
N SER A 82 18.45 13.32 19.76
CA SER A 82 19.88 13.09 19.66
C SER A 82 20.28 12.24 20.85
N TYR A 83 20.69 11.00 20.62
CA TYR A 83 21.42 10.24 21.64
C TYR A 83 22.78 10.92 21.83
N VAL A 84 22.79 12.05 22.53
CA VAL A 84 24.02 12.67 23.01
C VAL A 84 24.40 11.88 24.24
N ALA A 85 25.02 10.73 24.03
CA ALA A 85 25.85 10.17 25.08
C ALA A 85 26.75 11.30 25.60
N LYS A 86 26.75 11.55 26.91
CA LYS A 86 27.58 12.59 27.54
C LYS A 86 29.06 12.44 27.16
N THR A 87 29.47 11.24 26.79
CA THR A 87 30.66 10.93 25.99
C THR A 87 30.28 10.94 24.52
N GLN A 88 30.68 11.97 23.77
CA GLN A 88 30.53 12.03 22.31
C GLN A 88 31.06 10.73 21.70
N VAL A 89 30.16 9.83 21.29
CA VAL A 89 30.56 8.70 20.44
C VAL A 89 30.85 9.32 19.08
N PRO A 90 32.07 9.24 18.52
CA PRO A 90 32.51 10.09 17.41
C PRO A 90 31.69 9.98 16.11
N ARG A 91 30.74 9.04 16.04
CA ARG A 91 29.77 8.86 14.97
C ARG A 91 28.51 8.25 15.54
N THR A 92 27.45 9.04 15.75
CA THR A 92 26.09 8.48 15.67
C THR A 92 25.96 7.84 14.30
N LYS A 93 25.85 6.51 14.27
CA LYS A 93 25.72 5.77 13.01
C LYS A 93 24.35 6.09 12.44
N MET A 94 24.28 6.39 11.14
CA MET A 94 23.03 6.54 10.36
C MET A 94 21.97 5.51 10.77
N THR A 95 22.39 4.26 10.93
CA THR A 95 21.54 3.15 11.37
C THR A 95 20.83 3.39 12.70
N SER A 96 21.51 3.98 13.69
CA SER A 96 20.93 4.21 15.03
C SER A 96 19.82 5.26 14.98
N CYS A 97 20.04 6.37 14.26
CA CYS A 97 19.00 7.38 14.12
C CYS A 97 17.79 6.85 13.36
N ILE A 98 18.04 6.14 12.24
CA ILE A 98 16.98 5.51 11.45
C ILE A 98 16.18 4.54 12.33
N SER A 99 16.85 3.61 13.02
CA SER A 99 16.19 2.64 13.90
C SER A 99 15.28 3.30 14.94
N ASN A 100 15.71 4.41 15.55
CA ASN A 100 14.88 5.16 16.51
C ASN A 100 13.61 5.71 15.85
N VAL A 101 13.72 6.31 14.66
CA VAL A 101 12.55 6.77 13.90
C VAL A 101 11.62 5.59 13.58
N LEU A 102 12.17 4.49 13.07
CA LEU A 102 11.37 3.33 12.65
C LEU A 102 10.61 2.70 13.83
N LEU A 103 11.29 2.45 14.95
CA LEU A 103 10.72 1.81 16.13
C LEU A 103 9.61 2.66 16.76
N SER A 104 9.82 3.96 16.87
CA SER A 104 8.87 4.88 17.52
C SER A 104 7.67 5.27 16.66
N SER A 105 7.74 5.05 15.35
CA SER A 105 6.80 5.64 14.38
C SER A 105 5.97 4.64 13.59
N LYS A 106 6.31 3.33 13.60
CA LYS A 106 5.58 2.33 12.82
C LYS A 106 4.10 2.20 13.21
N SER A 107 3.80 2.09 14.51
CA SER A 107 2.40 2.02 14.98
C SER A 107 1.64 3.32 14.69
N LYS A 108 2.30 4.47 14.88
CA LYS A 108 1.77 5.80 14.56
C LYS A 108 1.42 5.92 13.08
N LEU A 109 2.24 5.35 12.19
CA LEU A 109 2.01 5.36 10.74
C LEU A 109 0.73 4.64 10.35
N TYR A 110 0.53 3.41 10.85
CA TYR A 110 -0.71 2.69 10.59
C TYR A 110 -1.92 3.40 11.20
N SER A 111 -1.77 3.98 12.41
CA SER A 111 -2.86 4.73 13.05
C SER A 111 -3.27 5.93 12.22
N LEU A 112 -2.31 6.71 11.74
CA LEU A 112 -2.58 7.90 10.92
C LEU A 112 -3.18 7.53 9.56
N MET A 113 -2.72 6.43 8.95
CA MET A 113 -3.30 5.90 7.71
C MET A 113 -4.78 5.56 7.90
N ILE A 114 -5.12 4.83 8.97
CA ILE A 114 -6.50 4.46 9.30
C ILE A 114 -7.34 5.69 9.61
N ASP A 115 -6.87 6.57 10.50
CA ASP A 115 -7.61 7.75 10.93
C ASP A 115 -7.88 8.71 9.77
N LYS A 116 -6.88 8.95 8.91
CA LYS A 116 -7.04 9.83 7.75
C LYS A 116 -8.03 9.25 6.75
N THR A 117 -7.89 7.97 6.40
CA THR A 117 -8.83 7.31 5.49
C THR A 117 -10.24 7.27 6.06
N ALA A 118 -10.40 6.93 7.33
CA ALA A 118 -11.71 6.87 7.97
C ALA A 118 -12.37 8.25 8.02
N LYS A 119 -11.62 9.31 8.36
CA LYS A 119 -12.14 10.68 8.40
C LYS A 119 -12.54 11.22 7.02
N GLU A 120 -11.84 10.82 5.96
CA GLU A 120 -12.12 11.27 4.60
C GLU A 120 -13.29 10.51 3.94
N GLU A 121 -13.53 9.25 4.31
CA GLU A 121 -14.39 8.34 3.54
C GLU A 121 -15.60 7.79 4.31
N LEU A 122 -15.62 7.92 5.64
CA LEU A 122 -16.75 7.48 6.45
C LEU A 122 -17.63 8.67 6.87
N SER A 123 -18.88 8.39 7.19
CA SER A 123 -19.74 9.39 7.83
C SER A 123 -19.19 9.74 9.22
N GLU A 124 -19.49 10.94 9.72
CA GLU A 124 -19.07 11.35 11.08
C GLU A 124 -19.60 10.38 12.16
N SER A 125 -20.81 9.85 11.98
CA SER A 125 -21.40 8.83 12.87
C SER A 125 -20.57 7.54 12.89
N ASP A 126 -20.19 7.05 11.71
CA ASP A 126 -19.45 5.79 11.59
C ASP A 126 -18.02 5.95 12.12
N PHE A 127 -17.38 7.07 11.80
CA PHE A 127 -16.06 7.43 12.34
C PHE A 127 -16.07 7.48 13.88
N GLY A 128 -17.11 8.06 14.48
CA GLY A 128 -17.25 8.16 15.94
C GLY A 128 -17.49 6.82 16.66
N LYS A 129 -17.99 5.81 15.95
CA LYS A 129 -18.26 4.45 16.48
C LYS A 129 -17.12 3.47 16.24
N MET A 130 -16.06 3.90 15.58
CA MET A 130 -14.94 3.03 15.20
C MET A 130 -14.17 2.54 16.43
N ASP A 131 -14.18 1.23 16.66
CA ASP A 131 -13.27 0.57 17.61
C ASP A 131 -11.85 0.56 17.01
N LYS A 132 -11.08 1.62 17.29
CA LYS A 132 -9.74 1.80 16.71
C LYS A 132 -8.78 0.64 17.02
N PRO A 133 -8.70 0.11 18.25
CA PRO A 133 -7.91 -1.09 18.52
C PRO A 133 -8.26 -2.27 17.62
N LYS A 134 -9.55 -2.65 17.51
CA LYS A 134 -10.00 -3.78 16.67
C LYS A 134 -9.69 -3.54 15.19
N VAL A 135 -9.94 -2.32 14.69
CA VAL A 135 -9.62 -1.94 13.30
C VAL A 135 -8.13 -2.02 13.03
N MET A 136 -7.30 -1.49 13.92
CA MET A 136 -5.85 -1.54 13.81
C MET A 136 -5.35 -2.99 13.74
N GLU A 137 -5.82 -3.86 14.64
CA GLU A 137 -5.46 -5.28 14.65
C GLU A 137 -5.82 -5.96 13.33
N ASN A 138 -7.04 -5.74 12.83
CA ASN A 138 -7.51 -6.33 11.57
C ASN A 138 -6.73 -5.84 10.35
N VAL A 139 -6.45 -4.53 10.28
CA VAL A 139 -5.71 -3.91 9.17
C VAL A 139 -4.26 -4.40 9.17
N VAL A 140 -3.58 -4.35 10.31
CA VAL A 140 -2.19 -4.81 10.43
C VAL A 140 -2.08 -6.32 10.22
N GLY A 141 -3.04 -7.10 10.76
CA GLY A 141 -3.14 -8.53 10.54
C GLY A 141 -3.25 -8.89 9.06
N TYR A 142 -4.13 -8.21 8.33
CA TYR A 142 -4.29 -8.41 6.88
C TYR A 142 -3.00 -8.11 6.09
N VAL A 143 -2.36 -6.98 6.37
CA VAL A 143 -1.13 -6.57 5.67
C VAL A 143 0.03 -7.55 5.95
N THR A 144 0.12 -8.07 7.17
CA THR A 144 1.21 -8.98 7.58
C THR A 144 1.05 -10.40 7.02
N GLN A 145 -0.18 -10.88 6.80
CA GLN A 145 -0.45 -12.19 6.18
C GLN A 145 0.01 -12.26 4.71
N GLY A 146 0.06 -11.13 3.99
CA GLY A 146 0.35 -11.08 2.56
C GLY A 146 1.81 -11.29 2.12
N LYS A 147 2.76 -11.56 3.03
CA LYS A 147 4.20 -11.84 2.77
C LYS A 147 4.99 -10.82 1.92
N LYS A 148 4.44 -9.65 1.57
CA LYS A 148 5.19 -8.56 0.91
C LYS A 148 5.86 -7.69 1.98
N ARG A 149 7.02 -7.10 1.65
CA ARG A 149 7.67 -6.08 2.50
C ARG A 149 6.62 -5.01 2.81
N SER A 150 6.19 -4.94 4.07
CA SER A 150 5.11 -4.05 4.53
C SER A 150 5.62 -2.66 4.91
N PHE A 151 6.92 -2.42 4.75
CA PHE A 151 7.56 -1.23 5.24
C PHE A 151 8.83 -0.89 4.45
N TYR A 152 8.92 0.37 4.06
CA TYR A 152 10.07 1.02 3.42
C TYR A 152 10.34 2.34 4.14
N TYR A 153 11.50 2.95 3.89
CA TYR A 153 11.83 4.27 4.42
C TYR A 153 12.88 4.96 3.55
N ASP A 154 12.86 6.28 3.60
CA ASP A 154 13.91 7.14 3.05
C ASP A 154 14.19 8.25 4.06
N CYS A 155 15.46 8.41 4.44
CA CYS A 155 15.86 9.28 5.55
C CYS A 155 16.94 10.25 5.13
N ILE A 156 16.94 11.44 5.73
CA ILE A 156 18.01 12.41 5.59
C ILE A 156 18.44 12.95 6.96
N PRO A 157 19.72 13.31 7.14
CA PRO A 157 20.18 14.01 8.34
C PRO A 157 19.58 15.41 8.38
N THR A 158 19.29 15.92 9.58
CA THR A 158 18.73 17.27 9.78
C THR A 158 19.66 18.19 10.55
N ASP A 159 20.76 17.65 11.07
CA ASP A 159 21.82 18.45 11.66
C ASP A 159 22.51 19.30 10.57
N PRO A 160 22.83 20.59 10.83
CA PRO A 160 23.49 21.47 9.87
C PRO A 160 24.84 20.94 9.36
N GLY A 161 25.54 20.13 10.16
CA GLY A 161 26.79 19.46 9.78
C GLY A 161 26.59 18.15 9.02
N MET A 162 25.36 17.85 8.56
CA MET A 162 24.99 16.59 7.90
C MET A 162 25.26 15.35 8.78
N ARG A 163 25.25 15.53 10.11
CA ARG A 163 25.41 14.46 11.08
C ARG A 163 24.08 13.73 11.27
N TRP A 164 24.17 12.43 11.57
CA TRP A 164 23.01 11.58 11.84
C TRP A 164 22.62 11.59 13.32
N ASP A 165 23.02 12.62 14.07
CA ASP A 165 22.56 12.85 15.45
C ASP A 165 21.05 13.13 15.48
N GLN A 166 20.54 13.81 14.45
CA GLN A 166 19.13 14.03 14.20
C GLN A 166 18.83 13.67 12.75
N CYS A 167 17.67 13.08 12.52
CA CYS A 167 17.25 12.69 11.19
C CYS A 167 15.74 12.77 11.06
N LYS A 168 15.31 12.89 9.81
CA LYS A 168 13.92 12.75 9.42
C LYS A 168 13.79 11.65 8.38
N CYS A 169 12.70 10.92 8.45
CA CYS A 169 12.40 9.83 7.53
C CYS A 169 10.99 9.94 7.01
N VAL A 170 10.81 9.69 5.73
CA VAL A 170 9.51 9.32 5.16
C VAL A 170 9.33 7.82 5.39
N LEU A 171 8.23 7.44 6.04
CA LEU A 171 7.84 6.05 6.31
C LEU A 171 6.62 5.67 5.47
N TYR A 172 6.53 4.39 5.13
CA TYR A 172 5.64 3.86 4.10
C TYR A 172 4.80 2.72 4.71
N ALA A 173 3.47 2.85 4.69
CA ALA A 173 2.55 1.78 5.06
C ALA A 173 1.75 1.38 3.82
N SER A 174 1.91 0.13 3.37
CA SER A 174 1.16 -0.37 2.22
C SER A 174 -0.12 -1.07 2.67
N PHE A 175 -1.20 -0.84 1.93
CA PHE A 175 -2.43 -1.60 2.04
C PHE A 175 -2.83 -2.12 0.65
N PRO A 176 -3.07 -3.43 0.47
CA PRO A 176 -3.53 -3.98 -0.80
C PRO A 176 -4.83 -3.32 -1.25
N SER A 177 -4.90 -2.97 -2.54
CA SER A 177 -6.02 -2.19 -3.11
C SER A 177 -6.17 -0.76 -2.57
N GLY A 178 -5.08 -0.21 -2.03
CA GLY A 178 -4.95 1.17 -1.61
C GLY A 178 -6.02 1.66 -0.64
N LYS A 179 -6.35 2.95 -0.76
CA LYS A 179 -7.30 3.62 0.12
C LYS A 179 -8.68 2.95 0.12
N ASN A 180 -9.18 2.56 -1.06
CA ASN A 180 -10.51 1.95 -1.21
C ASN A 180 -10.58 0.57 -0.52
N GLY A 181 -9.55 -0.26 -0.70
CA GLY A 181 -9.42 -1.52 0.02
C GLY A 181 -9.41 -1.32 1.53
N LEU A 182 -8.70 -0.28 2.00
CA LEU A 182 -8.63 0.04 3.42
C LEU A 182 -10.00 0.45 3.98
N VAL A 183 -10.76 1.30 3.27
CA VAL A 183 -12.13 1.67 3.67
C VAL A 183 -13.02 0.45 3.85
N LYS A 184 -12.99 -0.47 2.88
CA LYS A 184 -13.75 -1.72 2.97
C LYS A 184 -13.36 -2.50 4.23
N LYS A 185 -12.06 -2.61 4.52
CA LYS A 185 -11.59 -3.36 5.68
C LYS A 185 -11.95 -2.72 7.01
N ILE A 186 -11.96 -1.38 7.07
CA ILE A 186 -12.41 -0.63 8.25
C ILE A 186 -13.88 -0.95 8.50
N LYS A 187 -14.74 -0.88 7.47
CA LYS A 187 -16.17 -1.20 7.60
C LYS A 187 -16.41 -2.63 8.06
N GLU A 188 -15.74 -3.61 7.45
CA GLU A 188 -15.78 -5.02 7.89
C GLU A 188 -15.39 -5.23 9.36
N SER A 189 -14.56 -4.34 9.91
CA SER A 189 -14.11 -4.42 11.30
C SER A 189 -15.10 -3.81 12.28
N MET A 190 -16.03 -2.98 11.81
CA MET A 190 -17.07 -2.32 12.60
C MET A 190 -18.36 -3.15 12.70
N GLU A 191 -18.53 -4.11 11.80
CA GLU A 191 -19.55 -5.17 11.88
C GLU A 191 -19.19 -6.23 12.95
#